data_AF-A0A1M5G3R6-F1
#
_entry.id   AF-A0A1M5G3R6-F1
#
_cell.length_a   1.000
_cell.length_b   1.000
_cell.length_c   1.000
_cell.angle_alpha   90.00
_cell.angle_beta   90.00
_cell.angle_gamma   90.00
#
_symmetry.space_group_name_H-M   'P 1'
#
loop_
_entity.id
_entity.type
_entity.pdbx_description
1 polymer ?
#
loop_
_entity_poly.entity_id
_entity_poly.type
_entity_poly.pdbx_seq_one_letter_code
_entity_poly.pdbx_strand_id
1 'polypeptide(L)'
;MFTHILKEPLTAEEKKKLKFVLKTRVIIGLIFIPILLPAFVLMGFAAIQDIMSGTPDGGTYFCIAMIFFCTFLLIRFVIPFYRNSFKNLKREDKLVVNTVILSISKNWTNKGFKYNIQTEYRSIDSWSVTMVIKPSLPYHEMYVNMPITIHCFEDNSIDILYIEKTDLKNR
;
A
#
# COMPACT_ATOMS: atom_id res chain seq x y z
N MET A 1 -14.25 10.89 -23.84
CA MET A 1 -13.96 10.22 -22.56
C MET A 1 -13.77 8.74 -22.87
N PHE A 2 -12.56 8.22 -22.79
CA PHE A 2 -12.24 6.82 -23.12
C PHE A 2 -12.37 5.87 -21.92
N THR A 3 -12.57 6.44 -20.73
CA THR A 3 -12.68 5.66 -19.50
C THR A 3 -13.96 4.84 -19.46
N HIS A 4 -13.81 3.52 -19.36
CA HIS A 4 -14.90 2.57 -19.21
C HIS A 4 -14.65 1.70 -17.98
N ILE A 5 -15.63 1.64 -17.08
CA ILE A 5 -15.52 0.96 -15.79
C ILE A 5 -16.47 -0.23 -15.77
N LEU A 6 -15.94 -1.41 -15.48
CA LEU A 6 -16.69 -2.66 -15.33
C LEU A 6 -16.46 -3.24 -13.94
N LYS A 7 -17.47 -3.92 -13.41
CA LYS A 7 -17.35 -4.79 -12.24
C LYS A 7 -17.29 -6.22 -12.72
N GLU A 8 -16.22 -6.92 -12.35
CA GLU A 8 -16.00 -8.32 -12.69
C GLU A 8 -15.72 -9.13 -11.42
N PRO A 9 -16.16 -10.39 -11.34
CA PRO A 9 -15.84 -11.25 -10.22
C PRO A 9 -14.34 -11.57 -10.18
N LEU A 10 -13.80 -11.67 -8.97
CA LEU A 10 -12.42 -12.11 -8.74
C LEU A 10 -12.25 -13.58 -9.13
N THR A 11 -11.25 -13.87 -9.94
CA THR A 11 -10.89 -15.23 -10.31
C THR A 11 -10.31 -16.00 -9.13
N ALA A 12 -10.35 -17.34 -9.20
CA ALA A 12 -9.78 -18.19 -8.16
C ALA A 12 -8.27 -17.94 -7.96
N GLU A 13 -7.55 -17.64 -9.05
CA GLU A 13 -6.12 -17.32 -9.01
C GLU A 13 -5.85 -15.97 -8.33
N GLU A 14 -6.65 -14.94 -8.63
CA GLU A 14 -6.56 -13.63 -7.99
C GLU A 14 -6.80 -13.75 -6.47
N LYS A 15 -7.84 -14.49 -6.07
CA LYS A 15 -8.12 -14.77 -4.64
C LYS A 15 -6.96 -15.50 -3.97
N LYS A 16 -6.35 -16.48 -4.65
CA LYS A 16 -5.17 -17.20 -4.13
C LYS A 16 -3.97 -16.26 -3.93
N LYS A 17 -3.72 -15.34 -4.86
CA LYS A 17 -2.65 -14.33 -4.76
C LYS A 17 -2.91 -13.32 -3.64
N LEU A 18 -4.14 -12.82 -3.50
CA LEU A 18 -4.52 -11.94 -2.39
C LEU A 18 -4.31 -12.61 -1.03
N LYS A 19 -4.68 -13.90 -0.90
CA LYS A 19 -4.43 -14.69 0.31
C LYS A 19 -2.94 -14.84 0.59
N PHE A 20 -2.13 -15.06 -0.44
CA PHE A 20 -0.67 -15.12 -0.29
C PHE A 20 -0.09 -13.78 0.19
N VAL A 21 -0.46 -12.66 -0.45
CA VAL A 21 0.01 -11.32 -0.06
C VAL A 21 -0.38 -11.00 1.39
N LEU A 22 -1.61 -11.32 1.80
CA LEU A 22 -2.03 -11.16 3.20
C LEU A 22 -1.17 -12.00 4.14
N LYS A 23 -0.92 -13.28 3.82
CA LYS A 23 -0.04 -14.15 4.63
C LYS A 23 1.35 -13.56 4.77
N THR A 24 1.96 -13.09 3.67
CA THR A 24 3.27 -12.44 3.71
C THR A 24 3.26 -11.20 4.61
N ARG A 25 2.24 -10.34 4.49
CA ARG A 25 2.08 -9.15 5.35
C ARG A 25 1.95 -9.52 6.83
N VAL A 26 1.20 -10.57 7.15
CA VAL A 26 1.04 -11.06 8.54
C VAL A 26 2.36 -11.63 9.08
N ILE A 27 3.09 -12.41 8.29
CA ILE A 27 4.41 -12.95 8.69
C ILE A 27 5.39 -11.81 8.99
N ILE A 28 5.44 -10.77 8.13
CA ILE A 28 6.25 -9.57 8.38
C ILE A 28 5.83 -8.94 9.71
N GLY A 29 4.53 -8.73 9.92
CA GLY A 29 4.01 -8.19 11.19
C GLY A 29 4.44 -9.02 12.40
N LEU A 30 4.36 -10.35 12.31
CA LEU A 30 4.76 -11.28 13.37
C LEU A 30 6.26 -11.29 13.66
N ILE A 31 7.11 -10.87 12.72
CA ILE A 31 8.55 -10.72 12.96
C ILE A 31 8.84 -9.37 13.61
N PHE A 32 8.15 -8.30 13.17
CA PHE A 32 8.39 -6.96 13.69
C PHE A 32 7.77 -6.72 15.07
N ILE A 33 6.59 -7.26 15.37
CA ILE A 33 5.90 -7.04 16.65
C ILE A 33 6.73 -7.54 17.86
N PRO A 34 7.33 -8.74 17.86
CA PRO A 34 8.15 -9.22 18.98
C PRO A 34 9.41 -8.40 19.23
N ILE A 35 9.88 -7.63 18.25
CA ILE A 35 11.02 -6.72 18.41
C ILE A 35 10.53 -5.37 18.95
N LEU A 36 9.42 -4.86 18.38
CA LEU A 36 8.89 -3.55 18.73
C LEU A 36 8.25 -3.54 20.13
N LEU A 37 7.48 -4.57 20.47
CA LEU A 37 6.70 -4.62 21.69
C LEU A 37 7.57 -4.57 22.96
N PRO A 38 8.65 -5.38 23.10
CA PRO A 38 9.54 -5.26 24.26
C PRO A 38 10.21 -3.90 24.35
N ALA A 39 10.61 -3.29 23.23
CA ALA A 39 11.21 -1.97 23.23
C ALA A 39 10.24 -0.91 23.80
N PHE A 40 8.97 -0.95 23.40
CA PHE A 40 7.93 -0.07 23.95
C PHE A 40 7.69 -0.33 25.44
N VAL A 41 7.62 -1.60 25.86
CA VAL A 41 7.41 -1.97 27.27
C VAL A 41 8.58 -1.48 28.13
N LEU A 42 9.82 -1.69 27.69
CA LEU A 42 11.02 -1.24 28.41
C LEU A 42 11.10 0.29 28.48
N MET A 43 10.85 1.00 27.38
CA MET A 43 10.80 2.47 27.37
C MET A 43 9.69 3.00 28.29
N GLY A 44 8.52 2.39 28.27
CA GLY A 44 7.40 2.77 29.15
C GLY A 44 7.72 2.49 30.62
N PHE A 45 8.31 1.35 30.92
CA PHE A 45 8.70 0.97 32.28
C PHE A 45 9.76 1.92 32.85
N ALA A 46 10.80 2.23 32.08
CA ALA A 46 11.82 3.21 32.48
C ALA A 46 11.18 4.57 32.77
N ALA A 47 10.32 5.06 31.86
CA ALA A 47 9.67 6.35 32.04
C ALA A 47 8.76 6.39 33.29
N ILE A 48 8.05 5.30 33.58
CA ILE A 48 7.21 5.19 34.79
C ILE A 48 8.09 5.18 36.05
N GLN A 49 9.20 4.46 36.05
CA GLN A 49 10.13 4.42 37.19
C GLN A 49 10.73 5.79 37.50
N ASP A 50 11.15 6.54 36.48
CA ASP A 50 11.70 7.89 36.66
C ASP A 50 10.64 8.85 37.24
N ILE A 51 9.39 8.74 36.77
CA ILE A 51 8.27 9.54 37.29
C ILE A 51 7.97 9.17 38.75
N MET A 52 7.88 7.88 39.07
CA MET A 52 7.56 7.40 40.42
C MET A 52 8.66 7.72 41.43
N SER A 53 9.92 7.73 40.99
CA SER A 53 11.06 8.12 41.82
C SER A 53 11.22 9.63 41.97
N GLY A 54 10.39 10.43 41.29
CA GLY A 54 10.46 11.89 41.31
C GLY A 54 11.70 12.45 40.62
N THR A 55 12.31 11.67 39.71
CA THR A 55 13.51 12.06 38.95
C THR A 55 13.28 12.12 37.43
N PRO A 56 12.13 12.61 36.92
CA PRO A 56 11.92 12.70 35.48
C PRO A 56 12.94 13.66 34.85
N ASP A 57 13.62 13.20 33.81
CA ASP A 57 14.60 13.97 33.08
C ASP A 57 14.22 14.11 31.59
N GLY A 58 15.10 14.73 30.80
CA GLY A 58 14.88 14.87 29.35
C GLY A 58 14.74 13.54 28.61
N GLY A 59 15.39 12.48 29.10
CA GLY A 59 15.28 11.12 28.57
C GLY A 59 13.89 10.53 28.80
N THR A 60 13.34 10.69 30.00
CA THR A 60 11.96 10.29 30.35
C THR A 60 10.95 10.91 29.38
N TYR A 61 11.01 12.23 29.17
CA TYR A 61 10.10 12.93 28.27
C TYR A 61 10.29 12.53 26.79
N PHE A 62 11.53 12.27 26.38
CA PHE A 62 11.83 11.75 25.04
C PHE A 62 11.22 10.37 24.81
N CYS A 63 11.35 9.45 25.77
CA CYS A 63 10.73 8.12 25.71
C CYS A 63 9.21 8.20 25.55
N ILE A 64 8.55 9.06 26.34
CA ILE A 64 7.10 9.29 26.24
C ILE A 64 6.72 9.84 24.86
N ALA A 65 7.43 10.87 24.38
CA ALA A 65 7.18 11.46 23.07
C ALA A 65 7.37 10.45 21.94
N MET A 66 8.42 9.61 22.01
CA MET A 66 8.67 8.55 21.05
C MET A 66 7.57 7.48 21.05
N ILE A 67 7.08 7.08 22.23
CA ILE A 67 5.94 6.14 22.33
C ILE A 67 4.69 6.74 21.66
N PHE A 68 4.37 8.00 21.92
CA PHE A 68 3.23 8.68 21.28
C PHE A 68 3.41 8.77 19.77
N PHE A 69 4.59 9.19 19.30
CA PHE A 69 4.88 9.32 17.88
C PHE A 69 4.76 7.99 17.15
N CYS A 70 5.38 6.93 17.67
CA CYS A 70 5.31 5.61 17.06
C CYS A 70 3.89 5.03 17.11
N THR A 71 3.14 5.24 18.20
CA THR A 71 1.70 4.86 18.28
C THR A 71 0.88 5.57 17.20
N PHE A 72 1.12 6.87 17.01
CA PHE A 72 0.46 7.63 15.95
C PHE A 72 0.77 7.06 14.55
N LEU A 73 2.03 6.71 14.28
CA LEU A 73 2.41 6.08 13.00
C LEU A 73 1.72 4.72 12.79
N LEU A 74 1.64 3.89 13.85
CA LEU A 74 0.94 2.60 13.78
C LEU A 74 -0.54 2.78 13.43
N ILE A 75 -1.22 3.72 14.08
CA ILE A 75 -2.63 4.02 13.81
C ILE A 75 -2.82 4.60 12.41
N ARG A 76 -1.93 5.50 11.98
CA ARG A 76 -2.08 6.23 10.71
C ARG A 76 -1.76 5.37 9.47
N PHE A 77 -0.84 4.43 9.59
CA PHE A 77 -0.29 3.68 8.46
C PHE A 77 -0.46 2.18 8.57
N VAL A 78 -0.11 1.57 9.71
CA VAL A 78 -0.07 0.10 9.85
C VAL A 78 -1.48 -0.49 9.97
N ILE A 79 -2.33 0.07 10.83
CA ILE A 79 -3.71 -0.42 11.01
C ILE A 79 -4.52 -0.34 9.70
N PRO A 80 -4.56 0.81 8.97
CA PRO A 80 -5.29 0.89 7.70
C PRO A 80 -4.75 -0.08 6.66
N PHE A 81 -3.44 -0.29 6.61
CA PHE A 81 -2.81 -1.22 5.68
C PHE A 81 -3.29 -2.67 5.88
N TYR A 82 -3.28 -3.17 7.12
CA TYR A 82 -3.80 -4.50 7.41
C TYR A 82 -5.32 -4.58 7.21
N ARG A 83 -6.07 -3.58 7.68
CA ARG A 83 -7.53 -3.51 7.49
C ARG A 83 -7.92 -3.58 6.01
N ASN A 84 -7.23 -2.83 5.15
CA ASN A 84 -7.46 -2.85 3.70
C ASN A 84 -7.09 -4.21 3.10
N SER A 85 -6.00 -4.82 3.55
CA SER A 85 -5.60 -6.17 3.11
C SER A 85 -6.68 -7.22 3.42
N PHE A 86 -7.25 -7.19 4.62
CA PHE A 86 -8.35 -8.08 5.01
C PHE A 86 -9.64 -7.77 4.25
N LYS A 87 -9.95 -6.48 4.03
CA LYS A 87 -11.12 -6.07 3.24
C LYS A 87 -11.01 -6.56 1.79
N ASN A 88 -9.83 -6.44 1.18
CA ASN A 88 -9.56 -6.92 -0.17
C ASN A 88 -9.78 -8.45 -0.30
N LEU A 89 -9.34 -9.24 0.69
CA LEU A 89 -9.54 -10.70 0.67
C LEU A 89 -11.03 -11.09 0.69
N LYS A 90 -11.86 -10.31 1.38
CA LYS A 90 -13.30 -10.57 1.50
C LYS A 90 -14.12 -10.08 0.30
N ARG A 91 -13.53 -9.34 -0.64
CA ARG A 91 -14.24 -8.87 -1.82
C ARG A 91 -14.53 -10.03 -2.77
N GLU A 92 -15.67 -9.94 -3.42
CA GLU A 92 -16.07 -10.86 -4.48
C GLU A 92 -15.74 -10.31 -5.86
N ASP A 93 -15.74 -8.98 -6.00
CA ASP A 93 -15.55 -8.28 -7.27
C ASP A 93 -14.33 -7.35 -7.28
N LYS A 94 -13.80 -7.15 -8.49
CA LYS A 94 -12.83 -6.12 -8.86
C LYS A 94 -13.46 -5.11 -9.82
N LEU A 95 -12.84 -3.94 -9.89
CA LEU A 95 -13.05 -2.98 -10.96
C LEU A 95 -12.04 -3.22 -12.07
N VAL A 96 -12.54 -3.29 -13.29
CA VAL A 96 -11.76 -3.30 -14.52
C VAL A 96 -11.97 -1.97 -15.20
N VAL A 97 -10.92 -1.15 -15.22
CA VAL A 97 -10.98 0.21 -15.75
C VAL A 97 -10.12 0.31 -16.99
N ASN A 98 -10.78 0.38 -18.15
CA ASN A 98 -10.13 0.74 -19.40
C ASN A 98 -9.93 2.25 -19.39
N THR A 99 -8.70 2.73 -19.54
CA THR A 99 -8.37 4.15 -19.51
C THR A 99 -7.19 4.44 -20.41
N VAL A 100 -6.84 5.71 -20.56
CA VAL A 100 -5.72 6.16 -21.39
C VAL A 100 -4.74 6.94 -20.51
N ILE A 101 -3.44 6.75 -20.78
CA ILE A 101 -2.39 7.53 -20.13
C ILE A 101 -2.35 8.94 -20.70
N LEU A 102 -2.50 9.94 -19.85
CA LEU A 102 -2.47 11.36 -20.21
C LEU A 102 -1.06 11.94 -20.09
N SER A 103 -0.32 11.56 -19.06
CA SER A 103 1.05 12.02 -18.85
C SER A 103 1.85 11.01 -18.04
N ILE A 104 3.16 11.02 -18.25
CA ILE A 104 4.11 10.23 -17.47
C ILE A 104 5.25 11.16 -17.08
N SER A 105 5.52 11.22 -15.78
CA SER A 105 6.70 11.90 -15.25
C SER A 105 7.63 10.87 -14.61
N LYS A 106 8.92 10.97 -14.94
CA LYS A 106 9.98 10.10 -14.42
C LYS A 106 10.99 10.97 -13.70
N ASN A 107 11.08 10.82 -12.39
CA ASN A 107 12.00 11.57 -11.55
C ASN A 107 13.06 10.64 -10.98
N TRP A 108 14.33 11.01 -11.12
CA TRP A 108 15.42 10.34 -10.40
C TRP A 108 15.43 10.84 -8.95
N THR A 109 15.57 9.91 -8.03
CA THR A 109 15.66 10.20 -6.59
C THR A 109 16.82 9.41 -6.01
N ASN A 110 17.21 9.74 -4.78
CA ASN A 110 18.26 9.00 -4.05
C ASN A 110 17.90 7.51 -3.81
N LYS A 111 16.65 7.09 -4.07
CA LYS A 111 16.17 5.71 -3.92
C LYS A 111 15.85 5.03 -5.26
N GLY A 112 16.18 5.68 -6.38
CA GLY A 112 15.94 5.19 -7.75
C GLY A 112 14.90 5.99 -8.52
N PHE A 113 14.37 5.40 -9.59
CA PHE A 113 13.37 6.05 -10.45
C PHE A 113 11.98 6.02 -9.82
N LYS A 114 11.36 7.19 -9.74
CA LYS A 114 9.95 7.36 -9.40
C LYS A 114 9.16 7.69 -10.66
N TYR A 115 8.16 6.88 -10.97
CA TYR A 115 7.19 7.13 -12.04
C TYR A 115 5.89 7.64 -11.44
N ASN A 116 5.37 8.73 -12.00
CA ASN A 116 4.01 9.20 -11.73
C ASN A 116 3.26 9.27 -13.06
N ILE A 117 2.21 8.45 -13.16
CA ILE A 117 1.44 8.20 -14.38
C ILE A 117 0.05 8.78 -14.16
N GLN A 118 -0.30 9.79 -14.94
CA GLN A 118 -1.63 10.36 -14.94
C GLN A 118 -2.47 9.65 -15.99
N THR A 119 -3.61 9.11 -15.58
CA THR A 119 -4.62 8.53 -16.49
C THR A 119 -5.90 9.36 -16.42
N GLU A 120 -6.84 9.15 -17.34
CA GLU A 120 -8.16 9.78 -17.24
C GLU A 120 -8.91 9.37 -15.96
N TYR A 121 -8.67 8.16 -15.44
CA TYR A 121 -9.32 7.66 -14.24
C TYR A 121 -8.67 8.15 -12.94
N ARG A 122 -7.34 8.04 -12.83
CA ARG A 122 -6.58 8.45 -11.64
C ARG A 122 -5.09 8.66 -11.91
N SER A 123 -4.41 9.31 -10.97
CA SER A 123 -2.95 9.32 -10.90
C SER A 123 -2.44 8.06 -10.20
N ILE A 124 -1.38 7.47 -10.74
CA ILE A 124 -0.68 6.31 -10.18
C ILE A 124 0.74 6.73 -9.86
N ASP A 125 1.07 6.77 -8.58
CA ASP A 125 2.45 6.95 -8.11
C ASP A 125 3.05 5.57 -7.81
N SER A 126 4.08 5.22 -8.58
CA SER A 126 4.81 3.94 -8.48
C SER A 126 5.34 3.62 -7.09
N TRP A 127 5.55 4.61 -6.22
CA TRP A 127 6.05 4.41 -4.87
C TRP A 127 4.96 4.28 -3.81
N SER A 128 3.76 4.79 -4.08
CA SER A 128 2.62 4.66 -3.16
C SER A 128 1.76 3.44 -3.45
N VAL A 129 1.99 2.78 -4.59
CA VAL A 129 1.18 1.67 -5.08
C VAL A 129 1.93 0.35 -5.02
N THR A 130 1.24 -0.69 -4.57
CA THR A 130 1.71 -2.08 -4.62
C THR A 130 0.95 -2.84 -5.71
N MET A 131 1.68 -3.45 -6.65
CA MET A 131 1.13 -4.42 -7.59
C MET A 131 1.04 -5.79 -6.92
N VAL A 132 -0.16 -6.35 -6.84
CA VAL A 132 -0.44 -7.61 -6.15
C VAL A 132 -0.06 -8.82 -7.02
N ILE A 133 -0.30 -8.74 -8.32
CA ILE A 133 -0.14 -9.84 -9.27
C ILE A 133 0.92 -9.48 -10.32
N LYS A 134 1.77 -10.45 -10.66
CA LYS A 134 2.77 -10.35 -11.72
C LYS A 134 2.54 -11.47 -12.75
N PRO A 135 2.78 -11.23 -14.06
CA PRO A 135 3.31 -10.00 -14.64
C PRO A 135 2.27 -8.87 -14.69
N SER A 136 2.75 -7.64 -14.52
CA SER A 136 1.98 -6.40 -14.72
C SER A 136 2.77 -5.53 -15.69
N LEU A 137 2.08 -4.72 -16.51
CA LEU A 137 2.69 -3.78 -17.44
C LEU A 137 3.76 -2.93 -16.71
N PRO A 138 5.04 -3.04 -17.09
CA PRO A 138 6.10 -2.29 -16.44
C PRO A 138 5.95 -0.78 -16.72
N TYR A 139 6.20 0.05 -15.70
CA TYR A 139 6.05 1.50 -15.81
C TYR A 139 6.95 2.14 -16.89
N HIS A 140 8.07 1.52 -17.22
CA HIS A 140 9.00 2.03 -18.24
C HIS A 140 8.56 1.72 -19.67
N GLU A 141 7.61 0.80 -19.87
CA GLU A 141 7.01 0.47 -21.17
C GLU A 141 5.78 1.33 -21.49
N MET A 142 5.30 2.09 -20.49
CA MET A 142 4.16 2.98 -20.64
C MET A 142 4.54 4.25 -21.39
N TYR A 143 3.64 4.75 -22.23
CA TYR A 143 3.80 6.01 -22.96
C TYR A 143 2.48 6.80 -23.00
N VAL A 144 2.57 8.09 -23.29
CA VAL A 144 1.40 8.99 -23.39
C VAL A 144 0.47 8.53 -24.51
N ASN A 145 -0.83 8.60 -24.27
CA ASN A 145 -1.92 8.10 -25.13
C ASN A 145 -1.98 6.56 -25.27
N MET A 146 -1.21 5.81 -24.48
CA MET A 146 -1.34 4.36 -24.44
C MET A 146 -2.66 3.95 -23.75
N PRO A 147 -3.49 3.10 -24.40
CA PRO A 147 -4.65 2.51 -23.73
C PRO A 147 -4.20 1.38 -22.79
N ILE A 148 -4.65 1.46 -21.55
CA ILE A 148 -4.33 0.49 -20.50
C ILE A 148 -5.60 0.06 -19.77
N THR A 149 -5.55 -1.16 -19.25
CA THR A 149 -6.60 -1.72 -18.40
C THR A 149 -6.05 -1.89 -16.99
N ILE A 150 -6.72 -1.24 -16.03
CA ILE A 150 -6.34 -1.26 -14.61
C ILE A 150 -7.33 -2.17 -13.88
N HIS A 151 -6.80 -3.22 -13.26
CA HIS A 151 -7.57 -4.10 -12.38
C HIS A 151 -7.34 -3.66 -10.93
N CYS A 152 -8.36 -3.12 -10.28
CA CYS A 152 -8.23 -2.59 -8.91
C CYS A 152 -9.52 -2.73 -8.09
N PHE A 153 -9.47 -2.31 -6.82
CA PHE A 153 -10.67 -2.23 -5.98
C PHE A 153 -11.16 -0.78 -5.87
N GLU A 154 -12.48 -0.62 -5.77
CA GLU A 154 -13.16 0.68 -5.70
C GLU A 154 -12.62 1.60 -4.59
N ASP A 155 -12.40 1.06 -3.39
CA ASP A 155 -11.94 1.84 -2.24
C ASP A 155 -10.44 1.68 -1.95
N ASN A 156 -9.66 1.12 -2.88
CA ASN A 156 -8.24 0.85 -2.65
C ASN A 156 -7.37 1.39 -3.78
N SER A 157 -6.77 2.55 -3.53
CA SER A 157 -5.81 3.17 -4.44
C SER A 157 -4.39 2.66 -4.27
N ILE A 158 -4.10 1.96 -3.17
CA ILE A 158 -2.75 1.51 -2.81
C ILE A 158 -2.47 0.12 -3.40
N ASP A 159 -3.39 -0.83 -3.23
CA ASP A 159 -3.23 -2.17 -3.79
C ASP A 159 -3.94 -2.25 -5.15
N ILE A 160 -3.15 -2.23 -6.22
CA ILE A 160 -3.62 -2.51 -7.58
C ILE A 160 -3.40 -4.01 -7.84
N LEU A 161 -4.40 -4.70 -8.39
CA LEU A 161 -4.25 -6.11 -8.72
C LEU A 161 -3.14 -6.28 -9.77
N TYR A 162 -3.32 -5.66 -10.93
CA TYR A 162 -2.34 -5.52 -11.99
C TYR A 162 -2.80 -4.47 -13.00
N ILE A 163 -1.89 -4.11 -13.90
CA ILE A 163 -2.16 -3.25 -15.06
C ILE A 163 -1.71 -4.03 -16.29
N GLU A 164 -2.47 -3.95 -17.37
CA GLU A 164 -2.13 -4.54 -18.65
C GLU A 164 -2.39 -3.56 -19.79
N LYS A 165 -1.80 -3.84 -20.96
CA LYS A 165 -2.11 -3.09 -22.18
C LYS A 165 -3.51 -3.51 -22.62
N THR A 166 -4.37 -2.56 -22.99
CA THR A 166 -5.68 -2.92 -23.53
C THR A 166 -5.50 -3.56 -24.91
N ASP A 167 -5.84 -4.85 -25.02
CA ASP A 167 -5.85 -5.53 -26.31
C ASP A 167 -7.07 -5.08 -27.13
N LEU A 168 -6.80 -4.35 -28.22
CA LEU A 168 -7.81 -3.85 -29.17
C LEU A 168 -8.49 -4.96 -29.99
N LYS A 169 -8.20 -6.24 -29.74
CA LYS A 169 -8.70 -7.37 -30.55
C LYS A 169 -10.16 -7.77 -30.28
N ASN A 170 -10.78 -7.29 -29.20
CA ASN A 170 -12.17 -7.61 -28.85
C ASN A 170 -13.07 -6.36 -28.83
N ARG A 171 -12.96 -5.50 -29.84
CA ARG A 171 -14.04 -4.55 -30.18
C ARG A 171 -14.78 -5.05 -31.41
#